data_AF-A0A8G1N1I8-F1
#
_entry.id   AF-A0A8G1N1I8-F1
#
_cell.length_a   1.000
_cell.length_b   1.000
_cell.length_c   1.000
_cell.angle_alpha   90.00
_cell.angle_beta   90.00
_cell.angle_gamma   90.00
#
_symmetry.space_group_name_H-M   'P 1'
#
loop_
_entity.id
_entity.type
_entity.pdbx_description
1 polymer ?
#
loop_
_entity_poly.entity_id
_entity_poly.type
_entity_poly.pdbx_seq_one_letter_code
_entity_poly.pdbx_strand_id
1 'polypeptide(L)'
;MTTDHRPTSQRTATTPLVIEAFGESLTLRTWLTHPKCGTTREEVIRARLRRGWTPEEAISRPSQNQRLLVTAFGDTRPAKAWIRDDRCVVPYSTLLFRLHAGEMTPEQAMTTPPRGGSGTTMPRLVTAWGETRTCGQWSKDRRCTVRRQVIYQRVRKGWTAEDAISLPLRTRNASTRYTVFGETKTLREWAQDRRCHVSLSTIRRRLAEGLNFKHALTAPGRAGTSRATVRTVT
;
A
#
# COMPACT_ATOMS: atom_id res chain seq x y z
N MET A 1 -33.98 -35.64 -7.59
CA MET A 1 -32.94 -34.88 -6.85
C MET A 1 -31.60 -35.41 -7.32
N THR A 2 -31.07 -34.82 -8.38
CA THR A 2 -29.88 -35.32 -9.08
C THR A 2 -28.70 -34.48 -8.62
N THR A 3 -27.82 -35.06 -7.81
CA THR A 3 -26.59 -34.44 -7.33
C THR A 3 -25.59 -34.35 -8.47
N ASP A 4 -25.41 -33.14 -8.99
CA ASP A 4 -24.40 -32.78 -9.98
C ASP A 4 -23.03 -32.65 -9.28
N HIS A 5 -22.23 -33.71 -9.34
CA HIS A 5 -20.83 -33.69 -8.94
C HIS A 5 -19.98 -33.17 -10.08
N ARG A 6 -19.74 -31.85 -10.05
CA ARG A 6 -18.79 -31.18 -10.94
C ARG A 6 -17.37 -31.68 -10.64
N PRO A 7 -16.61 -32.18 -11.64
CA PRO A 7 -15.30 -32.76 -11.42
C PRO A 7 -14.29 -31.67 -11.05
N THR A 8 -13.62 -31.86 -9.91
CA THR A 8 -12.49 -31.07 -9.45
C THR A 8 -11.41 -31.05 -10.53
N SER A 9 -11.14 -29.86 -11.08
CA SER A 9 -10.09 -29.64 -12.09
C SER A 9 -8.79 -30.29 -11.66
N GLN A 10 -8.36 -31.25 -12.47
CA GLN A 10 -7.08 -31.95 -12.34
C GLN A 10 -5.95 -30.91 -12.34
N ARG A 11 -5.17 -30.88 -11.26
CA ARG A 11 -3.85 -30.23 -11.25
C ARG A 11 -3.04 -30.90 -12.34
N THR A 12 -2.61 -30.15 -13.34
CA THR A 12 -1.66 -30.60 -14.34
C THR A 12 -0.43 -31.15 -13.63
N ALA A 13 -0.17 -32.44 -13.82
CA ALA A 13 1.03 -33.10 -13.31
C ALA A 13 2.24 -32.47 -13.99
N THR A 14 2.87 -31.51 -13.31
CA THR A 14 4.12 -30.91 -13.76
C THR A 14 5.19 -31.96 -13.57
N THR A 15 5.75 -32.47 -14.67
CA THR A 15 6.89 -33.39 -14.64
C THR A 15 7.95 -32.87 -13.67
N PRO A 16 8.40 -33.68 -12.70
CA PRO A 16 9.37 -33.22 -11.71
C PRO A 16 10.67 -32.85 -12.43
N LEU A 17 11.09 -31.59 -12.29
CA LEU A 17 12.36 -31.13 -12.87
C LEU A 17 13.51 -31.86 -12.16
N VAL A 18 14.19 -32.76 -12.87
CA VAL A 18 15.41 -33.42 -12.42
C VAL A 18 16.59 -32.53 -12.77
N ILE A 19 17.49 -32.33 -11.81
CA ILE A 19 18.69 -31.51 -11.96
C ILE A 19 19.87 -32.40 -11.59
N GLU A 20 20.82 -32.48 -12.51
CA GLU A 20 22.08 -33.20 -12.32
C GLU A 20 23.12 -32.21 -11.80
N ALA A 21 23.60 -32.40 -10.58
CA ALA A 21 24.62 -31.56 -9.98
C ALA A 21 25.46 -32.34 -8.97
N PHE A 22 26.76 -32.03 -8.86
CA PHE A 22 27.67 -32.68 -7.92
C PHE A 22 27.77 -34.21 -8.10
N GLY A 23 27.54 -34.70 -9.32
CA GLY A 23 27.51 -36.13 -9.64
C GLY A 23 26.22 -36.85 -9.22
N GLU A 24 25.19 -36.12 -8.80
CA GLU A 24 23.90 -36.66 -8.36
C GLU A 24 22.75 -36.12 -9.24
N SER A 25 21.84 -37.01 -9.67
CA SER A 25 20.65 -36.64 -10.45
C SER A 25 19.41 -36.70 -9.56
N LEU A 26 19.04 -35.56 -8.96
CA LEU A 26 17.92 -35.47 -8.01
C LEU A 26 16.80 -34.56 -8.54
N THR A 27 15.58 -34.76 -8.07
CA THR A 27 14.50 -33.81 -8.33
C THR A 27 14.79 -32.47 -7.66
N LEU A 28 14.32 -31.37 -8.25
CA LEU A 28 14.44 -30.04 -7.67
C LEU A 28 13.89 -29.98 -6.24
N ARG A 29 12.81 -30.71 -5.93
CA ARG A 29 12.25 -30.79 -4.58
C ARG A 29 13.19 -31.49 -3.60
N THR A 30 13.87 -32.54 -4.05
CA THR A 30 14.89 -33.25 -3.26
C THR A 30 16.12 -32.37 -3.04
N TRP A 31 16.55 -31.60 -4.06
CA TRP A 31 17.64 -30.63 -3.94
C TRP A 31 17.35 -29.55 -2.89
N LEU A 32 16.12 -29.05 -2.75
CA LEU A 32 15.78 -28.02 -1.75
C LEU A 32 15.98 -28.46 -0.29
N THR A 33 15.97 -29.77 -0.03
CA THR A 33 16.24 -30.36 1.28
C THR A 33 17.66 -30.90 1.42
N HIS A 34 18.46 -30.86 0.34
CA HIS A 34 19.79 -31.43 0.29
C HIS A 34 20.82 -30.55 1.02
N PRO A 35 21.77 -31.11 1.77
CA PRO A 35 22.77 -30.34 2.53
C PRO A 35 23.67 -29.45 1.65
N LYS A 36 23.90 -29.84 0.39
CA LYS A 36 24.67 -29.03 -0.58
C LYS A 36 23.88 -27.86 -1.18
N CYS A 37 22.60 -27.70 -0.84
CA CYS A 37 21.75 -26.65 -1.40
C CYS A 37 21.79 -25.36 -0.56
N GLY A 38 22.22 -24.27 -1.18
CA GLY A 38 22.32 -22.95 -0.54
C GLY A 38 20.99 -22.18 -0.47
N THR A 39 19.91 -22.70 -1.03
CA THR A 39 18.61 -22.00 -1.09
C THR A 39 17.45 -22.93 -0.80
N THR A 40 16.48 -22.48 0.00
CA THR A 40 15.24 -23.23 0.27
C THR A 40 14.11 -22.87 -0.69
N ARG A 41 14.39 -22.03 -1.70
CA ARG A 41 13.39 -21.52 -2.66
C ARG A 41 13.59 -22.09 -4.05
N GLU A 42 12.58 -22.81 -4.53
CA GLU A 42 12.53 -23.40 -5.87
C GLU A 42 12.73 -22.37 -7.00
N GLU A 43 12.04 -21.23 -6.86
CA GLU A 43 12.06 -20.14 -7.84
C GLU A 43 13.48 -19.60 -8.09
N VAL A 44 14.33 -19.63 -7.08
CA VAL A 44 15.71 -19.15 -7.16
C VAL A 44 16.54 -20.07 -8.06
N ILE A 45 16.43 -21.39 -7.86
CA ILE A 45 17.13 -22.38 -8.69
C ILE A 45 16.62 -22.30 -10.13
N ARG A 46 15.30 -22.26 -10.34
CA ARG A 46 14.70 -22.11 -11.69
C ARG A 46 15.13 -20.82 -12.39
N ALA A 47 15.25 -19.71 -11.67
CA ALA A 47 15.68 -18.45 -12.24
C ALA A 47 17.17 -18.46 -12.61
N ARG A 48 18.01 -19.16 -11.83
CA ARG A 48 19.45 -19.33 -12.12
C ARG A 48 19.68 -20.20 -13.35
N LEU A 49 19.01 -21.36 -13.44
CA LEU A 49 19.09 -22.22 -14.61
C LEU A 49 18.64 -21.49 -15.89
N ARG A 50 17.55 -20.72 -15.84
CA ARG A 50 17.10 -19.88 -16.97
C ARG A 50 18.09 -18.79 -17.38
N ARG A 51 18.99 -18.39 -16.48
CA ARG A 51 20.07 -17.41 -16.74
C ARG A 51 21.38 -18.09 -17.15
N GLY A 52 21.35 -19.39 -17.47
CA GLY A 52 22.51 -20.13 -17.94
C GLY A 52 23.51 -20.50 -16.84
N TRP A 53 23.12 -20.49 -15.58
CA TRP A 53 23.97 -20.96 -14.50
C TRP A 53 24.16 -22.48 -14.60
N THR A 54 25.35 -22.96 -14.24
CA THR A 54 25.57 -24.39 -14.06
C THR A 54 24.67 -24.93 -12.95
N PRO A 55 24.19 -26.19 -13.03
CA PRO A 55 23.39 -26.82 -11.99
C PRO A 55 24.02 -26.73 -10.58
N GLU A 56 25.33 -26.96 -10.48
CA GLU A 56 26.11 -26.87 -9.25
C GLU A 56 26.08 -25.47 -8.64
N GLU A 57 26.31 -24.43 -9.44
CA GLU A 57 26.24 -23.05 -8.97
C GLU A 57 24.81 -22.61 -8.65
N ALA A 58 23.84 -23.11 -9.43
CA ALA A 58 22.43 -22.82 -9.23
C ALA A 58 21.94 -23.32 -7.87
N ILE A 59 22.45 -24.49 -7.43
CA ILE A 59 22.11 -25.16 -6.17
C ILE A 59 22.95 -24.65 -5.01
N SER A 60 24.28 -24.57 -5.12
CA SER A 60 25.18 -24.29 -3.98
C SER A 60 25.19 -22.83 -3.55
N ARG A 61 25.05 -21.87 -4.47
CA ARG A 61 25.19 -20.46 -4.07
C ARG A 61 24.04 -20.05 -3.16
N PRO A 62 24.30 -19.52 -1.96
CA PRO A 62 23.23 -19.12 -1.06
C PRO A 62 22.34 -18.06 -1.70
N SER A 63 21.03 -18.11 -1.45
CA SER A 63 20.19 -16.98 -1.84
C SER A 63 20.62 -15.78 -0.99
N GLN A 64 21.04 -14.68 -1.64
CA GLN A 64 21.58 -13.48 -0.97
C GLN A 64 20.66 -12.92 0.12
N ASN A 65 19.36 -13.28 0.09
CA ASN A 65 18.33 -12.76 0.96
C ASN A 65 18.08 -13.54 2.26
N GLN A 66 18.63 -14.74 2.46
CA GLN A 66 18.19 -15.59 3.60
C GLN A 66 19.11 -15.57 4.83
N ARG A 67 20.38 -15.15 4.73
CA ARG A 67 21.35 -15.31 5.84
C ARG A 67 22.36 -14.17 6.01
N LEU A 68 22.12 -12.97 5.47
CA LEU A 68 23.03 -11.86 5.72
C LEU A 68 22.94 -11.45 7.20
N LEU A 69 23.83 -12.03 8.02
CA LEU A 69 24.05 -11.63 9.39
C LEU A 69 24.87 -10.34 9.37
N VAL A 70 24.35 -9.35 10.06
CA VAL A 70 24.91 -8.01 10.10
C VAL A 70 25.24 -7.74 11.55
N THR A 71 26.52 -7.62 11.84
CA THR A 71 27.03 -7.15 13.12
C THR A 71 27.01 -5.63 13.10
N ALA A 72 26.23 -5.04 14.00
CA ALA A 72 26.15 -3.60 14.14
C ALA A 72 25.78 -3.22 15.57
N PHE A 73 26.30 -2.09 16.06
CA PHE A 73 26.02 -1.59 17.42
C PHE A 73 26.29 -2.64 18.52
N GLY A 74 27.28 -3.51 18.31
CA GLY A 74 27.64 -4.58 19.25
C GLY A 74 26.70 -5.81 19.24
N ASP A 75 25.72 -5.88 18.35
CA ASP A 75 24.81 -7.02 18.21
C ASP A 75 24.91 -7.63 16.80
N THR A 76 24.72 -8.95 16.67
CA THR A 76 24.73 -9.66 15.39
C THR A 76 23.36 -10.24 15.11
N ARG A 77 22.67 -9.68 14.12
CA ARG A 77 21.33 -10.12 13.74
C ARG A 77 21.16 -10.19 12.23
N PRO A 78 20.17 -10.95 11.72
CA PRO A 78 19.86 -10.93 10.30
C PRO A 78 19.51 -9.51 9.82
N ALA A 79 19.95 -9.12 8.62
CA ALA A 79 19.69 -7.81 8.01
C ALA A 79 18.19 -7.40 8.06
N LYS A 80 17.28 -8.37 7.96
CA LYS A 80 15.84 -8.13 8.04
C LYS A 80 15.35 -7.76 9.44
N ALA A 81 16.01 -8.25 10.49
CA ALA A 81 15.68 -7.93 11.87
C ALA A 81 15.98 -6.46 12.19
N TRP A 82 17.07 -5.93 11.63
CA TRP A 82 17.49 -4.53 11.80
C TRP A 82 16.46 -3.51 11.30
N ILE A 83 15.59 -3.86 10.35
CA ILE A 83 14.52 -2.95 9.86
C ILE A 83 13.46 -2.64 10.92
N ARG A 84 13.35 -3.47 11.96
CA ARG A 84 12.45 -3.24 13.09
C ARG A 84 13.12 -2.46 14.22
N ASP A 85 14.43 -2.25 14.14
CA ASP A 85 15.19 -1.49 15.12
C ASP A 85 14.96 0.01 14.88
N ASP A 86 14.69 0.76 15.95
CA ASP A 86 14.40 2.19 15.89
C ASP A 86 15.58 3.01 15.34
N ARG A 87 16.80 2.47 15.39
CA ARG A 87 18.02 3.10 14.86
C ARG A 87 18.15 2.93 13.34
N CYS A 88 17.41 2.02 12.72
CA CYS A 88 17.45 1.81 11.28
C CYS A 88 16.49 2.75 10.56
N VAL A 89 17.04 3.76 9.90
CA VAL A 89 16.26 4.80 9.23
C VAL A 89 15.99 4.51 7.75
N VAL A 90 16.44 3.36 7.25
CA VAL A 90 16.37 3.00 5.83
C VAL A 90 15.53 1.75 5.57
N PRO A 91 14.87 1.65 4.40
CA PRO A 91 14.13 0.45 4.05
C PRO A 91 15.06 -0.73 3.74
N TYR A 92 14.53 -1.94 3.85
CA TYR A 92 15.28 -3.20 3.66
C TYR A 92 16.08 -3.27 2.35
N SER A 93 15.50 -2.80 1.25
CA SER A 93 16.17 -2.77 -0.06
C SER A 93 17.40 -1.87 -0.06
N THR A 94 17.33 -0.72 0.60
CA THR A 94 18.46 0.22 0.72
C THR A 94 19.53 -0.32 1.65
N LEU A 95 19.14 -0.94 2.77
CA LEU A 95 20.09 -1.59 3.68
C LEU A 95 20.88 -2.69 2.95
N LEU A 96 20.20 -3.58 2.23
CA LEU A 96 20.87 -4.64 1.46
C LEU A 96 21.79 -4.07 0.38
N PHE A 97 21.33 -3.07 -0.37
CA PHE A 97 22.14 -2.43 -1.40
C PHE A 97 23.45 -1.88 -0.81
N ARG A 98 23.37 -1.17 0.33
CA ARG A 98 24.54 -0.58 0.99
C ARG A 98 25.50 -1.63 1.55
N LEU A 99 24.97 -2.68 2.17
CA LEU A 99 25.78 -3.78 2.69
C LEU A 99 26.49 -4.54 1.56
N HIS A 100 25.85 -4.68 0.40
CA HIS A 100 26.46 -5.31 -0.77
C HIS A 100 27.47 -4.41 -1.50
N ALA A 101 27.27 -3.10 -1.50
CA ALA A 101 28.22 -2.15 -2.05
C ALA A 101 29.52 -2.10 -1.23
N GLY A 102 29.46 -2.35 0.09
CA GLY A 102 30.63 -2.47 0.96
C GLY A 102 31.32 -1.14 1.30
N GLU A 103 30.80 -0.01 0.78
CA GLU A 103 31.34 1.34 1.00
C GLU A 103 30.99 1.92 2.38
N MET A 104 30.12 1.24 3.14
CA MET A 104 29.61 1.70 4.43
C MET A 104 29.76 0.60 5.48
N THR A 105 30.06 1.01 6.71
CA THR A 105 29.88 0.13 7.87
C THR A 105 28.39 -0.22 8.05
N PRO A 106 28.06 -1.37 8.64
CA PRO A 106 26.68 -1.72 8.96
C PRO A 106 25.88 -0.62 9.69
N GLU A 107 26.50 0.04 10.66
CA GLU A 107 25.92 1.15 11.42
C GLU A 107 25.62 2.35 10.51
N GLN A 108 26.56 2.74 9.66
CA GLN A 108 26.36 3.82 8.68
C GLN A 108 25.31 3.43 7.65
N ALA A 109 25.29 2.17 7.21
CA ALA A 109 24.31 1.66 6.26
C ALA A 109 22.88 1.77 6.79
N MET A 110 22.69 1.65 8.12
CA MET A 110 21.39 1.78 8.78
C MET A 110 21.02 3.21 9.17
N THR A 111 21.99 4.05 9.53
CA THR A 111 21.74 5.40 10.08
C THR A 111 21.84 6.51 9.04
N THR A 112 22.54 6.30 7.92
CA THR A 112 22.71 7.32 6.87
C THR A 112 21.40 7.46 6.09
N PRO A 113 20.78 8.65 5.99
CA PRO A 113 19.57 8.81 5.17
C PRO A 113 19.85 8.55 3.68
N PRO A 114 18.92 7.97 2.90
CA PRO A 114 19.11 7.79 1.46
C PRO A 114 19.24 9.14 0.75
N ARG A 115 20.30 9.36 -0.03
CA ARG A 115 20.45 10.55 -0.88
C ARG A 115 19.50 10.41 -2.07
N GLY A 116 18.45 11.23 -2.11
CA GLY A 116 17.61 11.46 -3.30
C GLY A 116 17.03 10.19 -3.96
N GLY A 117 15.96 9.62 -3.41
CA GLY A 117 15.23 8.56 -4.11
C GLY A 117 13.97 8.05 -3.40
N SER A 118 12.80 8.47 -3.89
CA SER A 118 11.52 7.75 -3.84
C SER A 118 11.00 7.23 -2.46
N GLY A 119 10.30 8.10 -1.73
CA GLY A 119 8.89 7.86 -1.41
C GLY A 119 8.49 6.89 -0.29
N THR A 120 9.40 6.18 0.37
CA THR A 120 8.98 5.28 1.47
C THR A 120 10.01 5.27 2.60
N THR A 121 9.53 5.66 3.78
CA THR A 121 10.24 5.54 5.07
C THR A 121 11.19 6.70 5.40
N MET A 122 10.68 7.93 5.37
CA MET A 122 10.96 8.81 6.50
C MET A 122 9.74 8.79 7.41
N PRO A 123 9.89 8.68 8.74
CA PRO A 123 8.80 8.98 9.65
C PRO A 123 8.51 10.47 9.48
N ARG A 124 7.56 10.82 8.60
CA ARG A 124 7.06 12.20 8.53
C ARG A 124 6.42 12.49 9.89
N LEU A 125 7.19 13.18 10.71
CA LEU A 125 6.73 13.79 11.94
C LEU A 125 5.69 14.82 11.55
N VAL A 126 4.53 14.71 12.19
CA VAL A 126 3.38 15.58 12.01
C VAL A 126 3.13 16.20 13.37
N THR A 127 3.21 17.53 13.44
CA THR A 127 2.93 18.29 14.65
C THR A 127 1.46 18.68 14.66
N ALA A 128 0.69 18.17 15.62
CA ALA A 128 -0.73 18.49 15.81
C ALA A 128 -1.05 18.62 17.30
N TRP A 129 -1.88 19.58 17.68
CA TRP A 129 -2.22 19.89 19.08
C TRP A 129 -0.98 20.08 19.98
N GLY A 130 0.08 20.68 19.44
CA GLY A 130 1.34 20.90 20.15
C GLY A 130 2.23 19.65 20.32
N GLU A 131 1.79 18.48 19.84
CA GLU A 131 2.55 17.24 19.92
C GLU A 131 3.13 16.88 18.54
N THR A 132 4.41 16.48 18.50
CA THR A 132 5.06 16.01 17.27
C THR A 132 5.18 14.49 17.29
N ARG A 133 4.45 13.80 16.41
CA ARG A 133 4.48 12.33 16.33
C ARG A 133 4.55 11.85 14.89
N THR A 134 4.95 10.61 14.70
CA THR A 134 4.90 9.99 13.37
C THR A 134 3.45 9.78 12.91
N CYS A 135 3.20 9.78 11.59
CA CYS A 135 1.89 9.39 11.06
C CYS A 135 1.40 8.02 11.56
N GLY A 136 2.33 7.10 11.87
CA GLY A 136 2.01 5.78 12.42
C GLY A 136 1.50 5.85 13.86
N GLN A 137 2.17 6.63 14.71
CA GLN A 137 1.72 6.90 16.08
C GLN A 137 0.39 7.65 16.07
N TRP A 138 0.24 8.69 15.24
CA TRP A 138 -1.04 9.39 15.09
C TRP A 138 -2.17 8.46 14.68
N SER A 139 -1.94 7.51 13.76
CA SER A 139 -2.98 6.56 13.34
C SER A 139 -3.47 5.60 14.43
N LYS A 140 -2.75 5.50 15.56
CA LYS A 140 -3.14 4.72 16.74
C LYS A 140 -3.71 5.61 17.85
N ASP A 141 -3.60 6.94 17.72
CA ASP A 141 -4.12 7.90 18.67
C ASP A 141 -5.64 7.91 18.64
N ARG A 142 -6.28 8.08 19.81
CA ARG A 142 -7.75 8.11 19.94
C ARG A 142 -8.39 9.27 19.18
N ARG A 143 -7.64 10.36 18.96
CA ARG A 143 -8.06 11.54 18.19
C ARG A 143 -8.04 11.31 16.67
N CYS A 144 -7.46 10.20 16.21
CA CYS A 144 -7.29 9.92 14.80
C CYS A 144 -8.41 9.04 14.24
N THR A 145 -9.07 9.54 13.20
CA THR A 145 -10.21 8.85 12.56
C THR A 145 -9.80 8.12 11.28
N VAL A 146 -8.52 8.21 10.87
CA VAL A 146 -8.04 7.70 9.59
C VAL A 146 -6.76 6.87 9.70
N ARG A 147 -6.49 6.04 8.69
CA ARG A 147 -5.28 5.21 8.65
C ARG A 147 -4.05 6.06 8.30
N ARG A 148 -2.86 5.64 8.76
CA ARG A 148 -1.55 6.28 8.51
C ARG A 148 -1.37 6.84 7.10
N GLN A 149 -1.73 6.05 6.09
CA GLN A 149 -1.53 6.43 4.68
C GLN A 149 -2.40 7.63 4.26
N VAL A 150 -3.56 7.80 4.88
CA VAL A 150 -4.47 8.93 4.64
C VAL A 150 -3.89 10.21 5.24
N ILE A 151 -3.39 10.15 6.48
CA ILE A 151 -2.71 11.28 7.15
C ILE A 151 -1.56 11.77 6.26
N TYR A 152 -0.72 10.83 5.80
CA TYR A 152 0.39 11.13 4.89
C TYR A 152 -0.07 11.83 3.61
N GLN A 153 -1.12 11.31 2.95
CA GLN A 153 -1.63 11.91 1.71
C GLN A 153 -2.20 13.30 1.93
N ARG A 154 -2.88 13.55 3.05
CA ARG A 154 -3.48 14.84 3.39
C ARG A 154 -2.43 15.89 3.71
N VAL A 155 -1.46 15.57 4.56
CA VAL A 155 -0.33 16.47 4.85
C VAL A 155 0.44 16.80 3.57
N ARG A 156 0.68 15.82 2.69
CA ARG A 156 1.31 16.07 1.38
C ARG A 156 0.49 17.00 0.47
N LYS A 157 -0.83 17.02 0.63
CA LYS A 157 -1.75 17.92 -0.10
C LYS A 157 -1.93 19.26 0.60
N GLY A 158 -1.12 19.58 1.61
CA GLY A 158 -1.17 20.87 2.32
C GLY A 158 -2.29 20.99 3.34
N TRP A 159 -2.87 19.88 3.81
CA TRP A 159 -3.84 19.93 4.91
C TRP A 159 -3.13 20.29 6.21
N THR A 160 -3.85 20.98 7.11
CA THR A 160 -3.40 21.15 8.49
C THR A 160 -3.23 19.79 9.15
N ALA A 161 -2.35 19.70 10.13
CA ALA A 161 -2.02 18.43 10.77
C ALA A 161 -3.23 17.88 11.55
N GLU A 162 -3.94 18.74 12.26
CA GLU A 162 -5.17 18.45 13.00
C GLU A 162 -6.27 17.92 12.07
N ASP A 163 -6.50 18.56 10.92
CA ASP A 163 -7.49 18.11 9.94
C ASP A 163 -7.07 16.81 9.25
N ALA A 164 -5.78 16.65 8.99
CA ALA A 164 -5.24 15.44 8.38
C ALA A 164 -5.51 14.20 9.24
N ILE A 165 -5.48 14.37 10.56
CA ILE A 165 -5.63 13.32 11.58
C ILE A 165 -7.10 13.10 11.97
N SER A 166 -7.83 14.17 12.27
CA SER A 166 -9.17 14.10 12.88
C SER A 166 -10.31 13.87 11.90
N LEU A 167 -10.22 14.41 10.67
CA LEU A 167 -11.34 14.34 9.74
C LEU A 167 -11.52 12.93 9.17
N PRO A 168 -12.72 12.32 9.21
CA PRO A 168 -12.95 10.99 8.64
C PRO A 168 -12.71 10.97 7.13
N LEU A 169 -12.45 9.79 6.58
CA LEU A 169 -12.46 9.61 5.12
C LEU A 169 -13.87 9.92 4.62
N ARG A 170 -13.99 10.85 3.66
CA ARG A 170 -15.21 10.98 2.86
C ARG A 170 -15.37 9.69 2.06
N THR A 171 -16.15 8.75 2.58
CA THR A 171 -16.54 7.57 1.82
C THR A 171 -17.32 8.04 0.61
N ARG A 172 -16.72 7.89 -0.59
CA ARG A 172 -17.53 7.66 -1.79
C ARG A 172 -18.34 6.42 -1.45
N ASN A 173 -19.57 6.55 -0.96
CA ASN A 173 -20.66 5.59 -1.07
C ASN A 173 -21.76 5.90 -0.03
N ALA A 174 -22.94 6.19 -0.58
CA ALA A 174 -24.32 5.96 -0.12
C ALA A 174 -24.76 6.07 1.35
N SER A 175 -23.94 5.84 2.37
CA SER A 175 -24.37 5.68 3.77
C SER A 175 -24.13 6.89 4.67
N THR A 176 -23.39 7.91 4.21
CA THR A 176 -23.23 9.15 4.97
C THR A 176 -24.59 9.85 5.09
N ARG A 177 -25.09 9.99 6.32
CA ARG A 177 -26.29 10.74 6.64
C ARG A 177 -25.93 12.17 6.99
N TYR A 178 -26.79 13.10 6.60
CA TYR A 178 -26.63 14.52 6.80
C TYR A 178 -27.88 15.06 7.47
N THR A 179 -27.68 15.80 8.56
CA THR A 179 -28.76 16.42 9.32
C THR A 179 -28.98 17.84 8.82
N VAL A 180 -30.14 18.11 8.21
CA VAL A 180 -30.58 19.45 7.78
C VAL A 180 -32.07 19.57 8.02
N PHE A 181 -32.54 20.75 8.41
CA PHE A 181 -33.95 21.00 8.71
C PHE A 181 -34.51 20.05 9.78
N GLY A 182 -33.66 19.61 10.73
CA GLY A 182 -34.04 18.67 11.80
C GLY A 182 -34.08 17.19 11.37
N GLU A 183 -33.85 16.87 10.10
CA GLU A 183 -33.97 15.50 9.57
C GLU A 183 -32.61 14.93 9.17
N THR A 184 -32.35 13.65 9.46
CA THR A 184 -31.07 12.97 9.18
C THR A 184 -31.20 11.94 8.06
N LYS A 185 -30.86 12.34 6.84
CA LYS A 185 -31.05 11.55 5.61
C LYS A 185 -29.75 11.34 4.85
N THR A 186 -29.65 10.29 4.05
CA THR A 186 -28.54 10.06 3.11
C THR A 186 -28.56 11.08 1.97
N LEU A 187 -27.45 11.22 1.23
CA LEU A 187 -27.44 12.08 0.03
C LEU A 187 -28.48 11.67 -1.02
N ARG A 188 -28.75 10.37 -1.15
CA ARG A 188 -29.74 9.87 -2.11
C ARG A 188 -31.15 10.27 -1.68
N GLU A 189 -31.46 10.10 -0.39
CA GLU A 189 -32.74 10.51 0.19
C GLU A 189 -32.91 12.03 0.10
N TRP A 190 -31.87 12.82 0.39
CA TRP A 190 -31.90 14.28 0.20
C TRP A 190 -32.09 14.69 -1.26
N ALA A 191 -31.47 14.00 -2.22
CA ALA A 191 -31.64 14.29 -3.65
C ALA A 191 -33.05 13.95 -4.17
N GLN A 192 -33.81 13.11 -3.45
CA GLN A 192 -35.20 12.77 -3.76
C GLN A 192 -36.19 13.62 -2.93
N ASP A 193 -35.70 14.40 -1.97
CA ASP A 193 -36.51 15.23 -1.09
C ASP A 193 -37.07 16.44 -1.86
N ARG A 194 -38.34 16.78 -1.64
CA ARG A 194 -39.03 17.91 -2.30
C ARG A 194 -38.36 19.25 -2.02
N ARG A 195 -37.60 19.38 -0.93
CA ARG A 195 -36.88 20.62 -0.56
C ARG A 195 -35.55 20.75 -1.31
N CYS A 196 -35.09 19.70 -1.99
CA CYS A 196 -33.85 19.71 -2.77
C CYS A 196 -34.12 20.04 -4.24
N HIS A 197 -33.53 21.13 -4.72
CA HIS A 197 -33.75 21.63 -6.09
C HIS A 197 -32.61 21.25 -7.05
N VAL A 198 -31.72 20.35 -6.64
CA VAL A 198 -30.53 19.98 -7.40
C VAL A 198 -30.29 18.48 -7.43
N SER A 199 -29.65 18.02 -8.51
CA SER A 199 -29.34 16.61 -8.69
C SER A 199 -28.29 16.11 -7.69
N LEU A 200 -28.30 14.80 -7.40
CA LEU A 200 -27.30 14.13 -6.56
C LEU A 200 -25.85 14.43 -7.00
N SER A 201 -25.62 14.49 -8.30
CA SER A 201 -24.32 14.83 -8.90
C SER A 201 -23.90 16.26 -8.57
N THR A 202 -24.85 17.19 -8.58
CA THR A 202 -24.62 18.60 -8.21
C THR A 202 -24.31 18.76 -6.73
N ILE A 203 -25.05 18.07 -5.86
CA ILE A 203 -24.79 18.05 -4.41
C ILE A 203 -23.37 17.53 -4.14
N ARG A 204 -22.98 16.42 -4.79
CA ARG A 204 -21.64 15.83 -4.65
C ARG A 204 -20.52 16.78 -5.11
N ARG A 205 -20.70 17.42 -6.26
CA ARG A 205 -19.74 18.41 -6.78
C ARG A 205 -19.58 19.58 -5.81
N ARG A 206 -20.68 20.16 -5.33
CA ARG A 206 -20.67 21.28 -4.37
C ARG A 206 -20.02 20.92 -3.04
N LEU A 207 -20.26 19.71 -2.52
CA LEU A 207 -19.58 19.24 -1.32
C LEU A 207 -18.08 19.04 -1.55
N ALA A 208 -17.68 18.57 -2.74
CA ALA A 208 -16.27 18.43 -3.10
C ALA A 208 -15.57 19.81 -3.22
N GLU A 209 -16.30 20.83 -3.66
CA GLU A 209 -15.90 22.24 -3.71
C GLU A 209 -15.91 22.93 -2.33
N GLY A 210 -16.30 22.22 -1.27
CA GLY A 210 -16.25 22.74 0.11
C GLY A 210 -17.49 23.53 0.55
N LEU A 211 -18.57 23.55 -0.24
CA LEU A 211 -19.81 24.22 0.19
C LEU A 211 -20.44 23.51 1.39
N ASN A 212 -21.06 24.30 2.28
CA ASN A 212 -21.86 23.75 3.37
C ASN A 212 -23.06 22.94 2.82
N PHE A 213 -23.54 21.97 3.59
CA PHE A 213 -24.54 21.03 3.08
C PHE A 213 -25.91 21.67 2.81
N LYS A 214 -26.33 22.65 3.63
CA LYS A 214 -27.59 23.40 3.42
C LYS A 214 -27.58 24.19 2.10
N HIS A 215 -26.49 24.88 1.77
CA HIS A 215 -26.34 25.61 0.50
C HIS A 215 -26.13 24.65 -0.67
N ALA A 216 -25.50 23.49 -0.44
CA ALA A 216 -25.35 22.47 -1.48
C ALA A 216 -26.71 21.99 -2.02
N LEU A 217 -27.75 21.91 -1.17
CA LEU A 217 -29.12 21.51 -1.53
C LEU A 217 -29.98 22.62 -2.15
N THR A 218 -29.74 23.87 -1.76
CA THR A 218 -30.68 24.98 -2.04
C THR A 218 -30.12 26.04 -2.99
N ALA A 219 -28.81 26.10 -3.21
CA ALA A 219 -28.24 27.08 -4.12
C ALA A 219 -28.72 26.81 -5.58
N PRO A 220 -29.11 27.84 -6.34
CA PRO A 220 -29.49 27.67 -7.74
C PRO A 220 -28.30 27.14 -8.55
N GLY A 221 -28.59 26.31 -9.56
CA GLY A 221 -27.58 25.83 -10.50
C GLY A 221 -26.94 27.00 -11.25
N ARG A 222 -25.65 26.90 -11.61
CA ARG A 222 -25.06 27.86 -12.58
C ARG A 222 -25.89 27.75 -13.87
N ALA A 223 -26.49 28.85 -14.30
CA ALA A 223 -27.22 28.93 -15.56
C ALA A 223 -26.27 28.57 -16.70
N GLY A 224 -26.52 27.41 -17.33
CA GLY A 224 -25.73 26.89 -18.44
C GLY A 224 -26.67 26.29 -19.47
N THR A 225 -26.99 27.11 -20.49
CA THR A 225 -27.56 26.77 -21.80
C THR A 225 -28.87 26.00 -21.83
N SER A 226 -29.99 26.72 -21.65
CA SER A 226 -31.25 26.33 -22.28
C SER A 226 -31.12 26.53 -23.79
N ARG A 227 -31.17 25.43 -24.55
CA ARG A 227 -31.37 25.46 -26.00
C ARG A 227 -32.78 26.01 -26.24
N ALA A 228 -32.89 27.28 -26.59
CA ALA A 228 -34.13 27.89 -27.03
C ALA A 228 -34.54 27.23 -28.36
N THR A 229 -35.54 26.35 -28.32
CA THR A 229 -36.27 25.97 -29.53
C THR A 229 -37.23 27.12 -29.82
N VAL A 230 -36.80 28.06 -30.66
CA VAL A 230 -37.71 29.00 -31.33
C VAL A 230 -38.59 28.18 -32.26
N ARG A 231 -39.88 28.03 -31.93
CA ARG A 231 -40.89 27.62 -32.91
C ARG A 231 -41.28 28.88 -33.68
N THR A 232 -40.75 29.05 -34.87
CA THR A 232 -41.34 29.95 -35.87
C THR A 232 -42.60 29.28 -36.41
N VAL A 233 -43.73 29.95 -36.22
CA VAL A 233 -44.99 29.67 -36.90
C VAL A 233 -45.07 30.62 -38.08
N THR A 234 -45.06 30.07 -39.29
CA THR A 234 -45.80 30.59 -40.46
C THR A 234 -46.00 29.45 -41.43
#